data_AF-A0AAD2CL58-F1
#
_entry.id   AF-A0AAD2CL58-F1
#
_cell.length_a   1.000
_cell.length_b   1.000
_cell.length_c   1.000
_cell.angle_alpha   90.00
_cell.angle_beta   90.00
_cell.angle_gamma   90.00
#
_symmetry.space_group_name_H-M   'P 1'
#
loop_
_entity.id
_entity.type
_entity.pdbx_description
1 polymer ?
#
loop_
_entity_poly.entity_id
_entity_poly.type
_entity_poly.pdbx_seq_one_letter_code
_entity_poly.pdbx_strand_id
1 'polypeptide(L)'
;MMTTTTQKQQKNTHRQHLLQFSLFLLFSSLVQGQQLSHNHLRALQQEEASWMDKLSDFFTDDRCLRTEKNTANSKDLSNWMSKRNLTSTRLLDLTLPGTHNSAAFDLTTELNTNDPDYSTVEEGTFRIPDSVVSQWICGYALTQSLSLSEQLQAGIRYLDLRFDFDSVTNQWRGYHFLWGLEMSVLLEQIATFAKAHPQEVMVLQFGTIYNPGVTAEQKQDYASKITNIFAGQLIPTSIDLQNVTIGELQEAGTSIMAVIRDNEIATLSDVLWDDQNTIENTYAPTDDTDVLKSYNEDRLAEFYNLDTNNTKLYKLQWILTPTVAYIQANPLVGNLYVLAQTANERLVEFKRPTSETNQQLGNILLLDYVEVSPLFDVLDLSQYADGNFVQEEVPEQDTFSSAAKVGLGVGLTMFICGLCCLRKWCKKDKNKD
;
A
#
# COMPACT_ATOMS: atom_id res chain seq x y z
N MET A 1 18.00 20.60 31.61
CA MET A 1 17.29 20.03 30.44
C MET A 1 16.05 19.20 30.79
N MET A 2 15.74 18.90 32.07
CA MET A 2 14.53 18.13 32.44
C MET A 2 13.24 18.97 32.63
N THR A 3 13.28 20.30 32.54
CA THR A 3 12.13 21.18 32.87
C THR A 3 11.27 21.59 31.69
N THR A 4 11.82 21.54 30.46
CA THR A 4 11.12 21.92 29.22
C THR A 4 10.14 20.86 28.73
N THR A 5 10.47 19.58 28.93
CA THR A 5 9.63 18.44 28.50
C THR A 5 8.35 18.36 29.34
N THR A 6 8.46 18.55 30.66
CA THR A 6 7.33 18.49 31.60
C THR A 6 6.35 19.66 31.41
N GLN A 7 6.84 20.86 31.08
CA GLN A 7 5.98 22.01 30.76
C GLN A 7 5.25 21.87 29.42
N LYS A 8 5.87 21.24 28.41
CA LYS A 8 5.23 20.93 27.13
C LYS A 8 4.13 19.88 27.32
N GLN A 9 4.39 18.88 28.15
CA GLN A 9 3.44 17.81 28.50
C GLN A 9 2.25 18.32 29.35
N GLN A 10 2.49 19.24 30.30
CA GLN A 10 1.43 19.89 31.09
C GLN A 10 0.56 20.86 30.28
N LYS A 11 1.15 21.62 29.35
CA LYS A 11 0.38 22.48 28.43
C LYS A 11 -0.51 21.65 27.49
N ASN A 12 -0.04 20.48 27.05
CA ASN A 12 -0.80 19.56 26.22
C ASN A 12 -1.97 18.94 26.99
N THR A 13 -1.80 18.53 28.24
CA THR A 13 -2.89 17.99 29.09
C THR A 13 -3.94 19.05 29.43
N HIS A 14 -3.54 20.31 29.66
CA HIS A 14 -4.51 21.37 29.92
C HIS A 14 -5.35 21.72 28.67
N ARG A 15 -4.72 21.70 27.47
CA ARG A 15 -5.43 21.85 26.18
C ARG A 15 -6.36 20.68 25.88
N GLN A 16 -5.98 19.45 26.24
CA GLN A 16 -6.83 18.24 26.12
C GLN A 16 -8.13 18.35 26.94
N HIS A 17 -8.04 18.79 28.19
CA HIS A 17 -9.24 18.96 29.03
C HIS A 17 -10.17 20.04 28.49
N LEU A 18 -9.62 21.13 27.95
CA LEU A 18 -10.41 22.18 27.30
C LEU A 18 -11.10 21.65 26.02
N LEU A 19 -10.40 20.88 25.18
CA LEU A 19 -10.98 20.30 23.96
C LEU A 19 -12.09 19.30 24.26
N GLN A 20 -11.87 18.37 25.20
CA GLN A 20 -12.87 17.39 25.61
C GLN A 20 -14.10 18.06 26.23
N PHE A 21 -13.91 19.11 27.04
CA PHE A 21 -15.01 19.86 27.63
C PHE A 21 -15.80 20.66 26.59
N SER A 22 -15.12 21.26 25.60
CA SER A 22 -15.76 21.96 24.48
C SER A 22 -16.55 21.01 23.56
N LEU A 23 -15.98 19.85 23.19
CA LEU A 23 -16.70 18.83 22.41
C LEU A 23 -17.90 18.27 23.17
N PHE A 24 -17.78 18.06 24.50
CA PHE A 24 -18.88 17.57 25.33
C PHE A 24 -20.02 18.60 25.47
N LEU A 25 -19.71 19.89 25.63
CA LEU A 25 -20.71 20.96 25.68
C LEU A 25 -21.44 21.12 24.33
N LEU A 26 -20.71 21.02 23.22
CA LEU A 26 -21.28 21.04 21.86
C LEU A 26 -22.17 19.82 21.58
N PHE A 27 -21.77 18.62 22.01
CA PHE A 27 -22.62 17.43 21.96
C PHE A 27 -23.90 17.59 22.80
N SER A 28 -23.79 18.19 24.00
CA SER A 28 -24.93 18.37 24.90
C SER A 28 -26.00 19.33 24.36
N SER A 29 -25.59 20.38 23.64
CA SER A 29 -26.50 21.37 23.07
C SER A 29 -27.26 20.86 21.83
N LEU A 30 -26.65 19.94 21.06
CA LEU A 30 -27.29 19.24 19.94
C LEU A 30 -28.28 18.16 20.39
N VAL A 31 -27.94 17.39 21.43
CA VAL A 31 -28.85 16.38 22.02
C VAL A 31 -30.11 17.04 22.60
N GLN A 32 -30.04 18.31 23.00
CA GLN A 32 -31.18 19.06 23.57
C GLN A 32 -32.10 19.72 22.53
N GLY A 33 -31.88 19.52 21.22
CA GLY A 33 -32.85 19.88 20.19
C GLY A 33 -33.24 21.37 20.12
N GLN A 34 -32.33 22.29 20.49
CA GLN A 34 -32.63 23.72 20.40
C GLN A 34 -32.52 24.23 18.94
N GLN A 35 -33.55 24.93 18.49
CA GLN A 35 -33.61 25.58 17.18
C GLN A 35 -32.69 26.82 17.18
N LEU A 36 -31.49 26.69 16.61
CA LEU A 36 -30.49 27.77 16.59
C LEU A 36 -30.88 28.86 15.58
N SER A 37 -30.74 30.13 15.97
CA SER A 37 -31.04 31.27 15.10
C SER A 37 -30.05 31.40 13.95
N HIS A 38 -30.44 32.09 12.86
CA HIS A 38 -29.59 32.27 11.67
C HIS A 38 -28.27 33.01 11.95
N ASN A 39 -28.26 33.89 12.96
CA ASN A 39 -27.05 34.59 13.40
C ASN A 39 -26.15 33.68 14.26
N HIS A 40 -26.74 32.77 15.03
CA HIS A 40 -25.98 31.78 15.80
C HIS A 40 -25.32 30.75 14.86
N LEU A 41 -25.99 30.35 13.78
CA LEU A 41 -25.42 29.51 12.73
C LEU A 41 -24.25 30.16 11.99
N ARG A 42 -24.31 31.48 11.71
CA ARG A 42 -23.18 32.21 11.10
C ARG A 42 -22.00 32.38 12.07
N ALA A 43 -22.26 32.62 13.35
CA ALA A 43 -21.23 32.67 14.37
C ALA A 43 -20.54 31.30 14.53
N LEU A 44 -21.31 30.22 14.54
CA LEU A 44 -20.78 28.85 14.52
C LEU A 44 -19.95 28.56 13.26
N GLN A 45 -20.34 29.06 12.08
CA GLN A 45 -19.53 28.90 10.84
C GLN A 45 -18.22 29.69 10.85
N GLN A 46 -18.19 30.89 11.42
CA GLN A 46 -16.94 31.66 11.57
C GLN A 46 -16.04 31.06 12.66
N GLU A 47 -16.63 30.55 13.74
CA GLU A 47 -15.89 29.76 14.73
C GLU A 47 -15.39 28.46 14.10
N GLU A 48 -16.19 27.73 13.33
CA GLU A 48 -15.83 26.49 12.62
C GLU A 48 -14.57 26.68 11.78
N ALA A 49 -14.47 27.72 10.95
CA ALA A 49 -13.25 28.02 10.20
C ALA A 49 -12.03 28.26 11.13
N SER A 50 -12.21 28.98 12.24
CA SER A 50 -11.15 29.22 13.23
C SER A 50 -10.76 27.96 14.02
N TRP A 51 -11.68 27.03 14.24
CA TRP A 51 -11.43 25.75 14.90
C TRP A 51 -10.75 24.76 13.96
N MET A 52 -11.12 24.75 12.68
CA MET A 52 -10.49 23.91 11.66
C MET A 52 -9.02 24.30 11.45
N ASP A 53 -8.69 25.59 11.41
CA ASP A 53 -7.30 26.07 11.38
C ASP A 53 -6.51 25.68 12.64
N LYS A 54 -7.16 25.62 13.82
CA LYS A 54 -6.52 25.16 15.07
C LYS A 54 -6.40 23.65 15.16
N LEU A 55 -7.25 22.90 14.46
CA LEU A 55 -7.21 21.44 14.38
C LEU A 55 -6.18 20.96 13.35
N SER A 56 -5.97 21.67 12.24
CA SER A 56 -4.90 21.36 11.31
C SER A 56 -3.52 21.43 11.98
N ASP A 57 -3.31 22.36 12.90
CA ASP A 57 -2.12 22.45 13.75
C ASP A 57 -1.95 21.26 14.73
N PHE A 58 -2.99 20.45 14.92
CA PHE A 58 -2.96 19.23 15.73
C PHE A 58 -2.67 17.97 14.90
N PHE A 59 -2.95 17.99 13.60
CA PHE A 59 -2.69 16.91 12.64
C PHE A 59 -1.41 17.12 11.83
N THR A 60 -0.43 17.85 12.37
CA THR A 60 0.83 18.26 11.70
C THR A 60 1.82 17.12 11.40
N ASP A 61 1.41 15.87 11.54
CA ASP A 61 2.27 14.77 11.12
C ASP A 61 2.36 14.82 9.60
N ASP A 62 3.56 15.00 9.08
CA ASP A 62 3.86 14.99 7.64
C ASP A 62 3.84 13.57 7.04
N ARG A 63 3.72 12.56 7.90
CA ARG A 63 3.78 11.14 7.59
C ARG A 63 2.58 10.39 8.16
N CYS A 64 2.16 9.36 7.45
CA CYS A 64 1.17 8.41 7.92
C CYS A 64 1.63 7.72 9.20
N LEU A 65 0.68 7.51 10.12
CA LEU A 65 0.90 6.68 11.30
C LEU A 65 0.98 5.22 10.86
N ARG A 66 2.18 4.63 11.01
CA ARG A 66 2.47 3.27 10.56
C ARG A 66 1.94 2.24 11.54
N THR A 67 1.47 1.11 11.01
CA THR A 67 1.22 -0.09 11.81
C THR A 67 2.53 -0.58 12.41
N GLU A 68 2.53 -0.97 13.68
CA GLU A 68 3.70 -1.57 14.31
C GLU A 68 4.06 -2.87 13.58
N LYS A 69 5.35 -3.01 13.20
CA LYS A 69 5.85 -4.22 12.54
C LYS A 69 5.73 -5.41 13.50
N ASN A 70 5.07 -6.47 13.08
CA ASN A 70 5.00 -7.72 13.84
C ASN A 70 5.88 -8.78 13.18
N THR A 71 7.18 -8.75 13.48
CA THR A 71 8.21 -9.60 12.87
C THR A 71 8.56 -10.83 13.72
N ALA A 72 7.78 -11.12 14.77
CA ALA A 72 8.10 -12.17 15.74
C ALA A 72 8.25 -13.57 15.12
N ASN A 73 7.50 -13.83 14.03
CA ASN A 73 7.55 -15.10 13.29
C ASN A 73 8.35 -15.00 11.98
N SER A 74 8.85 -13.81 11.63
CA SER A 74 9.60 -13.60 10.40
C SER A 74 10.95 -14.33 10.46
N LYS A 75 11.38 -14.83 9.30
CA LYS A 75 12.66 -15.50 9.10
C LYS A 75 13.47 -14.76 8.06
N ASP A 76 14.78 -14.92 8.14
CA ASP A 76 15.64 -14.47 7.06
C ASP A 76 15.56 -15.49 5.91
N LEU A 77 14.95 -15.10 4.80
CA LEU A 77 14.85 -15.86 3.57
C LEU A 77 15.60 -15.14 2.44
N SER A 78 16.61 -14.33 2.75
CA SER A 78 17.36 -13.56 1.75
C SER A 78 18.03 -14.43 0.69
N ASN A 79 18.25 -15.72 0.96
CA ASN A 79 18.95 -16.65 0.08
C ASN A 79 18.12 -17.91 -0.25
N TRP A 80 16.78 -17.82 -0.26
CA TRP A 80 15.97 -19.03 -0.42
C TRP A 80 16.09 -19.65 -1.82
N MET A 81 16.25 -18.86 -2.89
CA MET A 81 16.34 -19.39 -4.26
C MET A 81 17.66 -20.15 -4.47
N SER A 82 18.76 -19.58 -3.98
CA SER A 82 20.07 -20.26 -3.99
C SER A 82 20.08 -21.55 -3.17
N LYS A 83 19.50 -21.54 -1.97
CA LYS A 83 19.40 -22.74 -1.10
C LYS A 83 18.51 -23.84 -1.66
N ARG A 84 17.45 -23.48 -2.39
CA ARG A 84 16.52 -24.43 -3.02
C ARG A 84 17.11 -25.11 -4.27
N ASN A 85 18.26 -24.65 -4.78
CA ASN A 85 18.93 -25.18 -5.97
C ASN A 85 18.02 -25.24 -7.21
N LEU A 86 17.52 -24.06 -7.61
CA LEU A 86 16.56 -23.88 -8.69
C LEU A 86 17.18 -23.86 -10.10
N THR A 87 18.44 -24.29 -10.27
CA THR A 87 19.21 -24.08 -11.51
C THR A 87 18.48 -24.56 -12.78
N SER A 88 17.76 -25.67 -12.73
CA SER A 88 16.99 -26.21 -13.88
C SER A 88 15.51 -25.84 -13.88
N THR A 89 15.05 -25.03 -12.93
CA THR A 89 13.65 -24.59 -12.83
C THR A 89 13.43 -23.41 -13.76
N ARG A 90 12.40 -23.47 -14.62
CA ARG A 90 12.02 -22.32 -15.46
C ARG A 90 11.45 -21.21 -14.59
N LEU A 91 11.60 -19.95 -15.01
CA LEU A 91 10.96 -18.82 -14.29
C LEU A 91 9.43 -18.99 -14.25
N LEU A 92 8.83 -19.44 -15.36
CA LEU A 92 7.40 -19.78 -15.45
C LEU A 92 7.01 -21.05 -14.67
N ASP A 93 7.96 -21.75 -14.04
CA ASP A 93 7.68 -22.92 -13.20
C ASP A 93 7.78 -22.62 -11.68
N LEU A 94 7.91 -21.35 -11.31
CA LEU A 94 8.07 -20.92 -9.92
C LEU A 94 6.93 -20.00 -9.50
N THR A 95 6.42 -20.18 -8.28
CA THR A 95 5.57 -19.18 -7.63
C THR A 95 6.47 -18.22 -6.84
N LEU A 96 6.57 -16.98 -7.29
CA LEU A 96 7.26 -15.90 -6.59
C LEU A 96 6.35 -15.33 -5.50
N PRO A 97 6.80 -15.30 -4.22
CA PRO A 97 6.11 -14.55 -3.18
C PRO A 97 6.19 -13.05 -3.48
N GLY A 98 5.05 -12.38 -3.40
CA GLY A 98 4.90 -10.98 -3.79
C GLY A 98 4.21 -10.09 -2.76
N THR A 99 4.41 -8.79 -2.90
CA THR A 99 3.73 -7.76 -2.10
C THR A 99 3.00 -6.77 -3.00
N HIS A 100 1.76 -6.45 -2.62
CA HIS A 100 0.96 -5.41 -3.27
C HIS A 100 1.40 -4.03 -2.81
N ASN A 101 1.52 -3.08 -3.76
CA ASN A 101 1.94 -1.70 -3.46
C ASN A 101 3.15 -1.66 -2.51
N SER A 102 4.20 -2.39 -2.87
CA SER A 102 5.34 -2.73 -2.01
C SER A 102 6.00 -1.50 -1.36
N ALA A 103 5.96 -0.35 -2.04
CA ALA A 103 6.52 0.91 -1.55
C ALA A 103 5.60 1.70 -0.58
N ALA A 104 4.35 1.30 -0.40
CA ALA A 104 3.38 1.96 0.48
C ALA A 104 3.54 1.50 1.95
N PHE A 105 4.78 1.43 2.43
CA PHE A 105 5.13 1.26 3.85
C PHE A 105 5.46 2.58 4.55
N ASP A 106 5.74 3.62 3.78
CA ASP A 106 6.05 4.96 4.27
C ASP A 106 5.45 6.01 3.34
N LEU A 107 4.27 6.50 3.74
CA LEU A 107 3.51 7.51 3.03
C LEU A 107 3.50 8.81 3.84
N THR A 108 3.44 9.93 3.12
CA THR A 108 3.17 11.25 3.67
C THR A 108 1.68 11.42 3.93
N THR A 109 1.31 12.50 4.61
CA THR A 109 -0.10 12.94 4.73
C THR A 109 -0.57 13.79 3.54
N GLU A 110 0.25 13.93 2.51
CA GLU A 110 -0.07 14.67 1.28
C GLU A 110 -0.77 13.74 0.27
N LEU A 111 -1.98 14.10 -0.16
CA LEU A 111 -2.73 13.33 -1.16
C LEU A 111 -2.12 13.50 -2.56
N ASN A 112 -2.03 12.40 -3.30
CA ASN A 112 -1.73 12.43 -4.72
C ASN A 112 -3.00 12.74 -5.51
N THR A 113 -3.16 13.99 -5.93
CA THR A 113 -4.33 14.44 -6.70
C THR A 113 -4.41 13.87 -8.12
N ASN A 114 -3.35 13.22 -8.61
CA ASN A 114 -3.37 12.54 -9.90
C ASN A 114 -4.05 11.18 -9.83
N ASP A 115 -4.14 10.57 -8.63
CA ASP A 115 -4.76 9.27 -8.44
C ASP A 115 -6.24 9.32 -8.89
N PRO A 116 -6.70 8.41 -9.77
CA PRO A 116 -8.07 8.44 -10.27
C PRO A 116 -9.11 8.35 -9.14
N ASP A 117 -8.76 7.67 -8.04
CA ASP A 117 -9.66 7.49 -6.90
C ASP A 117 -9.68 8.71 -5.96
N TYR A 118 -8.80 9.71 -6.16
CA TYR A 118 -8.79 10.96 -5.40
C TYR A 118 -10.14 11.68 -5.43
N SER A 119 -10.81 11.69 -6.58
CA SER A 119 -12.14 12.30 -6.73
C SER A 119 -13.20 11.66 -5.81
N THR A 120 -13.14 10.34 -5.64
CA THR A 120 -14.03 9.59 -4.73
C THR A 120 -13.73 9.94 -3.27
N VAL A 121 -12.45 10.11 -2.93
CA VAL A 121 -12.01 10.56 -1.60
C VAL A 121 -12.50 11.99 -1.32
N GLU A 122 -12.35 12.92 -2.27
CA GLU A 122 -12.80 14.31 -2.13
C GLU A 122 -14.33 14.40 -1.94
N GLU A 123 -15.10 13.62 -2.71
CA GLU A 123 -16.55 13.55 -2.57
C GLU A 123 -16.98 12.90 -1.25
N GLY A 124 -16.33 11.79 -0.87
CA GLY A 124 -16.65 11.01 0.32
C GLY A 124 -16.31 11.71 1.65
N THR A 125 -15.31 12.58 1.65
CA THR A 125 -14.90 13.38 2.82
C THR A 125 -15.69 14.67 2.96
N PHE A 126 -16.67 14.95 2.08
CA PHE A 126 -17.51 16.14 2.12
C PHE A 126 -16.74 17.47 2.20
N ARG A 127 -15.54 17.53 1.59
CA ARG A 127 -14.65 18.72 1.60
C ARG A 127 -14.11 19.08 2.98
N ILE A 128 -13.96 18.11 3.87
CA ILE A 128 -13.12 18.29 5.04
C ILE A 128 -11.68 18.51 4.55
N PRO A 129 -10.93 19.48 5.09
CA PRO A 129 -9.55 19.72 4.68
C PRO A 129 -8.71 18.44 4.77
N ASP A 130 -7.89 18.19 3.74
CA ASP A 130 -7.06 16.99 3.63
C ASP A 130 -6.27 16.74 4.92
N SER A 131 -5.67 17.78 5.49
CA SER A 131 -4.90 17.70 6.75
C SER A 131 -5.65 17.05 7.92
N VAL A 132 -6.97 17.05 7.91
CA VAL A 132 -7.81 16.43 8.95
C VAL A 132 -8.14 14.96 8.62
N VAL A 133 -8.28 14.62 7.34
CA VAL A 133 -8.66 13.27 6.87
C VAL A 133 -7.47 12.41 6.46
N SER A 134 -6.30 12.99 6.20
CA SER A 134 -5.14 12.27 5.69
C SER A 134 -4.74 11.09 6.56
N GLN A 135 -4.74 11.22 7.89
CA GLN A 135 -4.42 10.09 8.77
C GLN A 135 -5.45 8.95 8.72
N TRP A 136 -6.70 9.27 8.42
CA TRP A 136 -7.72 8.26 8.19
C TRP A 136 -7.50 7.58 6.83
N ILE A 137 -7.19 8.35 5.78
CA ILE A 137 -6.85 7.84 4.44
C ILE A 137 -5.58 6.96 4.51
N CYS A 138 -4.60 7.33 5.33
CA CYS A 138 -3.39 6.53 5.58
C CYS A 138 -3.70 5.10 5.99
N GLY A 139 -4.73 4.88 6.82
CA GLY A 139 -5.16 3.54 7.20
C GLY A 139 -5.67 2.69 6.02
N TYR A 140 -6.16 3.34 4.97
CA TYR A 140 -6.62 2.70 3.73
C TYR A 140 -5.60 2.75 2.60
N ALA A 141 -4.41 3.30 2.85
CA ALA A 141 -3.36 3.49 1.87
C ALA A 141 -2.08 2.69 2.20
N LEU A 142 -1.76 2.47 3.48
CA LEU A 142 -0.64 1.63 3.83
C LEU A 142 -0.97 0.15 3.55
N THR A 143 -0.12 -0.52 2.76
CA THR A 143 -0.29 -1.94 2.39
C THR A 143 0.81 -2.84 2.97
N GLN A 144 1.91 -2.24 3.43
CA GLN A 144 3.04 -2.95 4.01
C GLN A 144 3.49 -2.22 5.28
N SER A 145 4.04 -2.93 6.26
CA SER A 145 4.76 -2.31 7.39
C SER A 145 6.28 -2.39 7.23
N LEU A 146 6.76 -3.39 6.48
CA LEU A 146 8.16 -3.63 6.18
C LEU A 146 8.67 -2.71 5.05
N SER A 147 9.92 -2.26 5.15
CA SER A 147 10.64 -1.59 4.05
C SER A 147 10.86 -2.55 2.87
N LEU A 148 11.30 -2.05 1.70
CA LEU A 148 11.59 -2.94 0.57
C LEU A 148 12.74 -3.89 0.91
N SER A 149 13.77 -3.42 1.61
CA SER A 149 14.88 -4.26 2.08
C SER A 149 14.38 -5.36 3.04
N GLU A 150 13.50 -5.03 3.97
CA GLU A 150 12.89 -6.00 4.89
C GLU A 150 11.95 -6.99 4.18
N GLN A 151 11.16 -6.55 3.20
CA GLN A 151 10.33 -7.44 2.38
C GLN A 151 11.20 -8.47 1.64
N LEU A 152 12.31 -8.01 1.04
CA LEU A 152 13.27 -8.87 0.34
C LEU A 152 13.99 -9.84 1.30
N GLN A 153 14.36 -9.38 2.50
CA GLN A 153 14.90 -10.23 3.55
C GLN A 153 13.89 -11.29 4.01
N ALA A 154 12.61 -10.92 4.13
CA ALA A 154 11.55 -11.84 4.49
C ALA A 154 11.32 -12.92 3.42
N GLY A 155 11.79 -12.71 2.18
CA GLY A 155 11.77 -13.69 1.10
C GLY A 155 10.97 -13.28 -0.13
N ILE A 156 10.40 -12.07 -0.16
CA ILE A 156 9.67 -11.53 -1.32
C ILE A 156 10.60 -11.44 -2.54
N ARG A 157 10.10 -11.85 -3.71
CA ARG A 157 10.81 -11.77 -5.00
C ARG A 157 9.98 -11.14 -6.12
N TYR A 158 8.74 -10.78 -5.83
CA TYR A 158 7.93 -9.95 -6.71
C TYR A 158 7.52 -8.67 -5.97
N LEU A 159 7.77 -7.51 -6.56
CA LEU A 159 7.40 -6.21 -5.99
C LEU A 159 6.49 -5.46 -6.96
N ASP A 160 5.24 -5.18 -6.56
CA ASP A 160 4.37 -4.19 -7.22
C ASP A 160 4.81 -2.79 -6.75
N LEU A 161 5.41 -2.01 -7.64
CA LEU A 161 5.95 -0.68 -7.38
C LEU A 161 5.15 0.37 -8.15
N ARG A 162 4.54 1.31 -7.45
CA ARG A 162 3.78 2.41 -8.07
C ARG A 162 4.49 3.72 -7.85
N PHE A 163 4.80 4.41 -8.95
CA PHE A 163 5.46 5.70 -8.95
C PHE A 163 4.67 6.66 -9.84
N ASP A 164 4.54 7.89 -9.39
CA ASP A 164 3.94 8.96 -10.16
C ASP A 164 4.79 10.23 -10.06
N PHE A 165 4.60 11.15 -11.00
CA PHE A 165 5.38 12.38 -11.04
C PHE A 165 4.73 13.44 -10.17
N ASP A 166 5.43 13.89 -9.15
CA ASP A 166 5.02 15.03 -8.34
C ASP A 166 5.52 16.31 -8.99
N SER A 167 4.61 17.03 -9.66
CA SER A 167 4.91 18.30 -10.34
C SER A 167 5.28 19.43 -9.38
N VAL A 168 4.96 19.31 -8.08
CA VAL A 168 5.28 20.33 -7.07
C VAL A 168 6.73 20.19 -6.63
N THR A 169 7.17 18.97 -6.35
CA THR A 169 8.56 18.70 -5.94
C THR A 169 9.49 18.42 -7.13
N ASN A 170 8.94 18.21 -8.32
CA ASN A 170 9.64 17.81 -9.53
C ASN A 170 10.41 16.49 -9.34
N GLN A 171 9.75 15.50 -8.74
CA GLN A 171 10.32 14.19 -8.41
C GLN A 171 9.36 13.04 -8.73
N TRP A 172 9.94 11.88 -9.05
CA TRP A 172 9.21 10.61 -9.06
C TRP A 172 9.09 10.09 -7.64
N ARG A 173 7.86 9.87 -7.18
CA ARG A 173 7.57 9.44 -5.81
C ARG A 173 6.70 8.20 -5.82
N GLY A 174 6.92 7.31 -4.86
CA GLY A 174 6.01 6.21 -4.60
C GLY A 174 4.62 6.76 -4.25
N TYR A 175 3.55 6.03 -4.53
CA TYR A 175 2.22 6.47 -4.11
C TYR A 175 1.26 5.31 -3.87
N HIS A 176 0.24 5.61 -3.05
CA HIS A 176 -1.03 4.89 -3.00
C HIS A 176 -2.03 5.81 -2.31
N PHE A 177 -2.92 6.49 -3.05
CA PHE A 177 -3.70 7.66 -2.61
C PHE A 177 -2.90 8.88 -2.13
N LEU A 178 -1.83 8.65 -1.36
CA LEU A 178 -0.92 9.64 -0.80
C LEU A 178 0.47 9.46 -1.41
N TRP A 179 1.26 10.52 -1.40
CA TRP A 179 2.65 10.46 -1.81
C TRP A 179 3.52 9.73 -0.80
N GLY A 180 4.52 9.00 -1.26
CA GLY A 180 5.53 8.33 -0.46
C GLY A 180 6.94 8.88 -0.69
N LEU A 181 7.91 7.98 -0.50
CA LEU A 181 9.34 8.24 -0.70
C LEU A 181 9.70 8.43 -2.17
N GLU A 182 10.84 9.09 -2.43
CA GLU A 182 11.38 9.23 -3.78
C GLU A 182 11.72 7.86 -4.39
N MET A 183 11.45 7.71 -5.69
CA MET A 183 11.72 6.50 -6.48
C MET A 183 13.16 6.02 -6.31
N SER A 184 14.15 6.91 -6.43
CA SER A 184 15.56 6.53 -6.31
C SER A 184 15.91 5.97 -4.92
N VAL A 185 15.34 6.53 -3.84
CA VAL A 185 15.54 6.00 -2.48
C VAL A 185 14.99 4.58 -2.33
N LEU A 186 13.83 4.32 -2.93
CA LEU A 186 13.19 3.00 -2.91
C LEU A 186 13.94 1.97 -3.76
N LEU A 187 14.38 2.35 -4.97
CA LEU A 187 15.10 1.44 -5.85
C LEU A 187 16.50 1.09 -5.34
N GLU A 188 17.18 2.00 -4.62
CA GLU A 188 18.48 1.73 -4.00
C GLU A 188 18.41 0.65 -2.90
N GLN A 189 17.29 0.54 -2.18
CA GLN A 189 17.06 -0.57 -1.24
C GLN A 189 17.09 -1.93 -1.95
N ILE A 190 16.41 -2.01 -3.10
CA ILE A 190 16.35 -3.21 -3.94
C ILE A 190 17.73 -3.51 -4.55
N ALA A 191 18.41 -2.48 -5.09
CA ALA A 191 19.73 -2.65 -5.71
C ALA A 191 20.79 -3.12 -4.70
N THR A 192 20.73 -2.60 -3.48
CA THR A 192 21.59 -3.03 -2.37
C THR A 192 21.37 -4.51 -2.06
N PHE A 193 20.11 -4.95 -1.96
CA PHE A 193 19.77 -6.36 -1.76
C PHE A 193 20.25 -7.24 -2.93
N ALA A 194 19.93 -6.88 -4.17
CA ALA A 194 20.31 -7.64 -5.37
C ALA A 194 21.83 -7.84 -5.49
N LYS A 195 22.60 -6.81 -5.11
CA LYS A 195 24.07 -6.88 -5.08
C LYS A 195 24.59 -7.81 -3.97
N ALA A 196 23.94 -7.83 -2.82
CA ALA A 196 24.30 -8.72 -1.71
C ALA A 196 23.87 -10.18 -1.96
N HIS A 197 22.81 -10.38 -2.75
CA HIS A 197 22.19 -11.67 -3.02
C HIS A 197 22.07 -11.94 -4.55
N PRO A 198 23.19 -12.04 -5.28
CA PRO A 198 23.19 -12.09 -6.75
C PRO A 198 22.54 -13.34 -7.34
N GLN A 199 22.29 -14.37 -6.53
CA GLN A 199 21.62 -15.59 -6.95
C GLN A 199 20.08 -15.52 -6.85
N GLU A 200 19.54 -14.41 -6.36
CA GLU A 200 18.11 -14.25 -6.16
C GLU A 200 17.49 -13.49 -7.33
N VAL A 201 16.58 -14.14 -8.06
CA VAL A 201 15.89 -13.53 -9.20
C VAL A 201 14.62 -12.84 -8.72
N MET A 202 14.40 -11.61 -9.17
CA MET A 202 13.28 -10.76 -8.78
C MET A 202 12.53 -10.21 -10.00
N VAL A 203 11.22 -10.04 -9.84
CA VAL A 203 10.34 -9.36 -10.79
C VAL A 203 9.86 -8.06 -10.15
N LEU A 204 10.18 -6.93 -10.77
CA LEU A 204 9.75 -5.61 -10.35
C LEU A 204 8.71 -5.12 -11.36
N GLN A 205 7.44 -5.04 -10.94
CA GLN A 205 6.40 -4.47 -11.79
C GLN A 205 6.23 -3.00 -11.43
N PHE A 206 6.41 -2.13 -12.41
CA PHE A 206 6.23 -0.69 -12.32
C PHE A 206 4.83 -0.35 -12.83
N GLY A 207 3.96 0.07 -11.92
CA GLY A 207 2.55 0.35 -12.17
C GLY A 207 2.28 1.59 -13.01
N THR A 208 0.99 1.91 -13.16
CA THR A 208 0.52 3.03 -13.99
C THR A 208 0.96 4.38 -13.43
N ILE A 209 1.41 5.26 -14.32
CA ILE A 209 1.64 6.68 -14.09
C ILE A 209 0.33 7.41 -14.37
N TYR A 210 -0.19 8.15 -13.40
CA TYR A 210 -1.48 8.83 -13.54
C TYR A 210 -1.36 10.32 -13.85
N ASN A 211 -0.22 10.96 -13.55
CA ASN A 211 -0.02 12.36 -13.88
C ASN A 211 -0.12 12.60 -15.39
N PRO A 212 -1.15 13.32 -15.88
CA PRO A 212 -1.36 13.53 -17.31
C PRO A 212 -0.36 14.55 -17.91
N GLY A 213 0.40 15.25 -17.06
CA GLY A 213 1.40 16.24 -17.44
C GLY A 213 2.81 15.68 -17.65
N VAL A 214 3.00 14.36 -17.53
CA VAL A 214 4.30 13.72 -17.73
C VAL A 214 4.76 13.88 -19.18
N THR A 215 5.92 14.49 -19.36
CA THR A 215 6.56 14.75 -20.65
C THR A 215 7.40 13.57 -21.12
N ALA A 216 7.75 13.54 -22.41
CA ALA A 216 8.68 12.54 -22.94
C ALA A 216 10.06 12.56 -22.26
N GLU A 217 10.54 13.74 -21.84
CA GLU A 217 11.79 13.88 -21.09
C GLU A 217 11.68 13.24 -19.70
N GLN A 218 10.54 13.43 -19.01
CA GLN A 218 10.30 12.79 -17.71
C GLN A 218 10.16 11.27 -17.86
N LYS A 219 9.53 10.76 -18.93
CA LYS A 219 9.52 9.33 -19.24
C LYS A 219 10.92 8.76 -19.47
N GLN A 220 11.78 9.53 -20.17
CA GLN A 220 13.19 9.17 -20.33
C GLN A 220 13.95 9.17 -19.00
N ASP A 221 13.71 10.15 -18.13
CA ASP A 221 14.27 10.17 -16.77
C ASP A 221 13.82 8.94 -15.96
N TYR A 222 12.54 8.59 -16.01
CA TYR A 222 12.00 7.39 -15.36
C TYR A 222 12.73 6.12 -15.79
N ALA A 223 12.81 5.88 -17.11
CA ALA A 223 13.53 4.74 -17.67
C ALA A 223 15.01 4.75 -17.26
N SER A 224 15.65 5.92 -17.33
CA SER A 224 17.07 6.08 -16.99
C SER A 224 17.35 5.83 -15.51
N LYS A 225 16.44 6.21 -14.60
CA LYS A 225 16.57 5.89 -13.17
C LYS A 225 16.58 4.38 -12.95
N ILE A 226 15.67 3.63 -13.59
CA ILE A 226 15.60 2.17 -13.49
C ILE A 226 16.88 1.55 -14.06
N THR A 227 17.25 1.90 -15.30
CA THR A 227 18.39 1.27 -15.99
C THR A 227 19.74 1.61 -15.37
N ASN A 228 19.91 2.81 -14.81
CA ASN A 228 21.14 3.20 -14.15
C ASN A 228 21.30 2.57 -12.77
N ILE A 229 20.23 2.52 -11.96
CA ILE A 229 20.28 1.95 -10.60
C ILE A 229 20.52 0.44 -10.66
N PHE A 230 19.87 -0.26 -11.59
CA PHE A 230 20.02 -1.72 -11.77
C PHE A 230 21.01 -2.10 -12.88
N ALA A 231 21.95 -1.21 -13.21
CA ALA A 231 22.89 -1.42 -14.31
C ALA A 231 23.64 -2.75 -14.17
N GLY A 232 23.56 -3.58 -15.20
CA GLY A 232 24.21 -4.90 -15.26
C GLY A 232 23.45 -6.03 -14.54
N GLN A 233 22.32 -5.75 -13.87
CA GLN A 233 21.48 -6.76 -13.22
C GLN A 233 20.15 -7.00 -13.95
N LEU A 234 19.78 -6.14 -14.89
CA LEU A 234 18.51 -6.25 -15.60
C LEU A 234 18.50 -7.39 -16.62
N ILE A 235 17.40 -8.15 -16.64
CA ILE A 235 17.15 -9.24 -17.59
C ILE A 235 16.70 -8.63 -18.92
N PRO A 236 17.39 -8.89 -20.05
CA PRO A 236 17.05 -8.31 -21.33
C PRO A 236 15.80 -8.94 -21.94
N THR A 237 15.00 -8.13 -22.63
CA THR A 237 13.76 -8.52 -23.34
C THR A 237 13.97 -9.53 -24.47
N SER A 238 15.22 -9.73 -24.90
CA SER A 238 15.58 -10.75 -25.89
C SER A 238 15.58 -12.18 -25.33
N ILE A 239 15.45 -12.35 -24.00
CA ILE A 239 15.37 -13.66 -23.36
C ILE A 239 14.08 -14.37 -23.76
N ASP A 240 14.18 -15.67 -24.02
CA ASP A 240 13.02 -16.53 -24.19
C ASP A 240 12.39 -16.85 -22.83
N LEU A 241 11.41 -16.02 -22.44
CA LEU A 241 10.70 -16.16 -21.16
C LEU A 241 10.01 -17.52 -21.01
N GLN A 242 9.65 -18.19 -22.10
CA GLN A 242 9.00 -19.49 -22.05
C GLN A 242 9.91 -20.58 -21.45
N ASN A 243 11.21 -20.48 -21.71
CA ASN A 243 12.17 -21.55 -21.45
C ASN A 243 13.29 -21.16 -20.49
N VAL A 244 13.51 -19.88 -20.25
CA VAL A 244 14.59 -19.41 -19.39
C VAL A 244 14.48 -20.00 -17.99
N THR A 245 15.60 -20.54 -17.53
CA THR A 245 15.78 -21.11 -16.20
C THR A 245 16.37 -20.11 -15.23
N ILE A 246 16.11 -20.32 -13.94
CA ILE A 246 16.75 -19.54 -12.87
C ILE A 246 18.28 -19.66 -12.95
N GLY A 247 18.81 -20.85 -13.29
CA GLY A 247 20.25 -21.06 -13.44
C GLY A 247 20.87 -20.22 -14.54
N GLU A 248 20.23 -20.12 -15.71
CA GLU A 248 20.72 -19.29 -16.82
C GLU A 248 20.77 -17.80 -16.44
N LEU A 249 19.76 -17.30 -15.72
CA LEU A 249 19.74 -15.92 -15.22
C LEU A 249 20.88 -15.67 -14.22
N GLN A 250 21.04 -16.58 -13.25
CA GLN A 250 22.11 -16.54 -12.25
C GLN A 250 23.51 -16.56 -12.91
N GLU A 251 23.73 -17.42 -13.91
CA GLU A 251 24.99 -17.53 -14.65
C GLU A 251 25.28 -16.28 -15.49
N ALA A 252 24.24 -15.68 -16.08
CA ALA A 252 24.35 -14.42 -16.81
C ALA A 252 24.64 -13.21 -15.90
N GLY A 253 24.47 -13.35 -14.58
CA GLY A 253 24.58 -12.25 -13.63
C GLY A 253 23.42 -11.26 -13.72
N THR A 254 22.32 -11.63 -14.39
CA THR A 254 21.10 -10.85 -14.45
C THR A 254 20.06 -11.45 -13.51
N SER A 255 19.46 -10.60 -12.68
CA SER A 255 18.60 -11.04 -11.58
C SER A 255 17.33 -10.20 -11.43
N ILE A 256 17.13 -9.16 -12.25
CA ILE A 256 16.01 -8.24 -12.12
C ILE A 256 15.25 -8.15 -13.44
N MET A 257 14.00 -8.63 -13.47
CA MET A 257 13.07 -8.36 -14.56
C MET A 257 12.25 -7.10 -14.22
N ALA A 258 12.52 -6.00 -14.92
CA ALA A 258 11.76 -4.75 -14.79
C ALA A 258 10.60 -4.72 -15.81
N VAL A 259 9.37 -4.85 -15.32
CA VAL A 259 8.15 -4.88 -16.13
C VAL A 259 7.41 -3.55 -15.99
N ILE A 260 7.17 -2.85 -17.10
CA ILE A 260 6.73 -1.46 -17.12
C ILE A 260 5.31 -1.34 -17.68
N ARG A 261 4.42 -0.72 -16.91
CA ARG A 261 3.02 -0.45 -17.28
C ARG A 261 2.84 0.91 -17.96
N ASP A 262 3.74 1.24 -18.87
CA ASP A 262 3.65 2.35 -19.83
C ASP A 262 4.43 1.93 -21.08
N ASN A 263 3.72 1.79 -22.21
CA ASN A 263 4.31 1.25 -23.44
C ASN A 263 5.41 2.17 -23.99
N GLU A 264 5.29 3.49 -23.83
CA GLU A 264 6.33 4.41 -24.31
C GLU A 264 7.61 4.20 -23.51
N ILE A 265 7.53 4.12 -22.18
CA ILE A 265 8.68 3.88 -21.30
C ILE A 265 9.30 2.50 -21.58
N ALA A 266 8.49 1.46 -21.72
CA ALA A 266 8.96 0.10 -22.01
C ALA A 266 9.80 0.05 -23.30
N THR A 267 9.46 0.85 -24.32
CA THR A 267 10.23 0.88 -25.58
C THR A 267 11.53 1.68 -25.52
N LEU A 268 11.83 2.39 -24.43
CA LEU A 268 13.04 3.23 -24.33
C LEU A 268 14.33 2.43 -24.12
N SER A 269 14.24 1.15 -23.76
CA SER A 269 15.39 0.28 -23.53
C SER A 269 15.03 -1.20 -23.70
N ASP A 270 15.99 -1.99 -24.20
CA ASP A 270 15.88 -3.44 -24.43
C ASP A 270 15.92 -4.29 -23.15
N VAL A 271 16.01 -3.67 -21.98
CA VAL A 271 15.93 -4.33 -20.67
C VAL A 271 14.66 -3.98 -19.89
N LEU A 272 13.74 -3.22 -20.50
CA LEU A 272 12.45 -2.86 -19.92
C LEU A 272 11.34 -3.66 -20.62
N TRP A 273 10.72 -4.57 -19.88
CA TRP A 273 9.66 -5.43 -20.39
C TRP A 273 8.33 -4.68 -20.40
N ASP A 274 7.49 -4.89 -21.41
CA ASP A 274 6.14 -4.32 -21.38
C ASP A 274 5.20 -5.17 -20.52
N ASP A 275 4.34 -4.52 -19.73
CA ASP A 275 3.42 -5.21 -18.82
C ASP A 275 2.41 -6.10 -19.55
N GLN A 276 1.84 -5.59 -20.65
CA GLN A 276 0.69 -6.19 -21.32
C GLN A 276 1.02 -7.59 -21.90
N ASN A 277 2.25 -7.79 -22.36
CA ASN A 277 2.73 -9.04 -22.92
C ASN A 277 3.52 -9.91 -21.92
N THR A 278 3.81 -9.40 -20.72
CA THR A 278 4.67 -10.11 -19.75
C THR A 278 3.90 -10.65 -18.55
N ILE A 279 2.91 -9.92 -18.03
CA ILE A 279 2.16 -10.31 -16.83
C ILE A 279 0.67 -10.40 -17.13
N GLU A 280 0.06 -11.54 -16.79
CA GLU A 280 -1.38 -11.69 -16.76
C GLU A 280 -1.90 -11.31 -15.36
N ASN A 281 -2.65 -10.21 -15.27
CA ASN A 281 -3.07 -9.63 -14.00
C ASN A 281 -4.50 -10.08 -13.65
N THR A 282 -4.68 -10.70 -12.49
CA THR A 282 -6.01 -11.03 -11.94
C THR A 282 -6.29 -10.22 -10.67
N TYR A 283 -7.54 -9.82 -10.42
CA TYR A 283 -7.89 -8.98 -9.26
C TYR A 283 -9.37 -9.14 -8.88
N ALA A 284 -9.62 -9.37 -7.60
CA ALA A 284 -10.97 -9.45 -7.02
C ALA A 284 -11.26 -8.17 -6.21
N PRO A 285 -12.12 -7.25 -6.68
CA PRO A 285 -12.48 -6.04 -5.94
C PRO A 285 -13.52 -6.37 -4.86
N THR A 286 -13.10 -7.01 -3.77
CA THR A 286 -13.99 -7.48 -2.69
C THR A 286 -13.36 -7.35 -1.30
N ASP A 287 -14.18 -7.11 -0.29
CA ASP A 287 -13.85 -7.17 1.14
C ASP A 287 -14.24 -8.51 1.80
N ASP A 288 -14.75 -9.47 1.01
CA ASP A 288 -15.19 -10.78 1.48
C ASP A 288 -14.16 -11.87 1.11
N THR A 289 -13.68 -12.59 2.13
CA THR A 289 -12.65 -13.61 1.95
C THR A 289 -13.14 -14.86 1.23
N ASP A 290 -14.41 -15.24 1.34
CA ASP A 290 -14.97 -16.36 0.58
C ASP A 290 -15.06 -16.02 -0.90
N VAL A 291 -15.43 -14.77 -1.23
CA VAL A 291 -15.43 -14.27 -2.61
C VAL A 291 -14.00 -14.22 -3.16
N LEU A 292 -13.05 -13.68 -2.40
CA LEU A 292 -11.63 -13.64 -2.78
C LEU A 292 -11.08 -15.04 -3.07
N LYS A 293 -11.40 -16.00 -2.18
CA LYS A 293 -10.96 -17.39 -2.32
C LYS A 293 -11.55 -18.03 -3.56
N SER A 294 -12.88 -17.98 -3.73
CA SER A 294 -13.56 -18.56 -4.89
C SER A 294 -13.02 -17.96 -6.20
N TYR A 295 -12.80 -16.64 -6.24
CA TYR A 295 -12.22 -15.98 -7.39
C TYR A 295 -10.83 -16.53 -7.72
N ASN A 296 -9.93 -16.62 -6.73
CA ASN A 296 -8.57 -17.10 -6.96
C ASN A 296 -8.53 -18.61 -7.29
N GLU A 297 -9.46 -19.42 -6.79
CA GLU A 297 -9.59 -20.84 -7.18
C GLU A 297 -9.98 -20.97 -8.65
N ASP A 298 -10.89 -20.13 -9.15
CA ASP A 298 -11.24 -20.08 -10.57
C ASP A 298 -10.05 -19.64 -11.45
N ARG A 299 -9.33 -18.58 -11.04
CA ARG A 299 -8.13 -18.10 -11.76
C ARG A 299 -7.01 -19.15 -11.76
N LEU A 300 -6.86 -19.89 -10.66
CA LEU A 300 -5.88 -20.97 -10.58
C LEU A 300 -6.26 -22.14 -11.50
N ALA A 301 -7.55 -22.46 -11.62
CA ALA A 301 -8.03 -23.44 -12.58
C ALA A 301 -7.75 -23.00 -14.03
N GLU A 302 -7.91 -21.71 -14.35
CA GLU A 302 -7.53 -21.16 -15.66
C GLU A 302 -6.02 -21.29 -15.90
N PHE A 303 -5.20 -20.94 -14.90
CA PHE A 303 -3.75 -21.06 -14.97
C PHE A 303 -3.28 -22.48 -15.34
N TYR A 304 -3.84 -23.53 -14.73
CA TYR A 304 -3.47 -24.91 -15.06
C TYR A 304 -3.93 -25.39 -16.44
N ASN A 305 -4.86 -24.66 -17.07
CA ASN A 305 -5.34 -24.97 -18.42
C ASN A 305 -4.70 -24.08 -19.49
N LEU A 306 -3.70 -23.26 -19.13
CA LEU A 306 -2.97 -22.43 -20.10
C LEU A 306 -2.25 -23.30 -21.14
N ASP A 307 -2.15 -22.79 -22.36
CA ASP A 307 -1.36 -23.41 -23.42
C ASP A 307 0.11 -23.51 -22.99
N THR A 308 0.76 -24.61 -23.35
CA THR A 308 2.23 -24.78 -23.29
C THR A 308 3.01 -23.63 -23.93
N ASN A 309 2.41 -22.89 -24.87
CA ASN A 309 2.96 -21.69 -25.50
C ASN A 309 2.76 -20.40 -24.70
N ASN A 310 2.22 -20.45 -23.48
CA ASN A 310 2.08 -19.27 -22.64
C ASN A 310 3.45 -18.66 -22.31
N THR A 311 3.59 -17.36 -22.58
CA THR A 311 4.80 -16.58 -22.32
C THR A 311 4.61 -15.58 -21.20
N LYS A 312 3.44 -15.54 -20.53
CA LYS A 312 3.15 -14.58 -19.46
C LYS A 312 3.30 -15.19 -18.08
N LEU A 313 3.79 -14.40 -17.14
CA LEU A 313 3.70 -14.68 -15.71
C LEU A 313 2.25 -14.47 -15.25
N TYR A 314 1.63 -15.52 -14.73
CA TYR A 314 0.27 -15.45 -14.21
C TYR A 314 0.26 -14.98 -12.76
N LYS A 315 -0.37 -13.85 -12.51
CA LYS A 315 -0.37 -13.17 -11.21
C LYS A 315 -1.69 -13.34 -10.47
N LEU A 316 -1.62 -13.95 -9.28
CA LEU A 316 -2.72 -14.06 -8.33
C LEU A 316 -2.57 -13.03 -7.20
N GLN A 317 -3.70 -12.46 -6.79
CA GLN A 317 -3.75 -11.44 -5.74
C GLN A 317 -4.60 -11.92 -4.58
N TRP A 318 -3.97 -12.11 -3.43
CA TRP A 318 -4.61 -12.46 -2.16
C TRP A 318 -4.74 -11.21 -1.30
N ILE A 319 -5.49 -10.23 -1.80
CA ILE A 319 -5.75 -8.96 -1.14
C ILE A 319 -7.25 -8.70 -1.09
N LEU A 320 -7.70 -8.04 -0.03
CA LEU A 320 -9.07 -7.54 0.09
C LEU A 320 -9.09 -6.05 -0.19
N THR A 321 -10.14 -5.61 -0.88
CA THR A 321 -10.39 -4.23 -1.25
C THR A 321 -11.47 -3.65 -0.35
N PRO A 322 -11.23 -2.54 0.36
CA PRO A 322 -12.25 -1.94 1.20
C PRO A 322 -13.41 -1.43 0.33
N THR A 323 -14.60 -2.01 0.51
CA THR A 323 -15.80 -1.49 -0.15
C THR A 323 -16.30 -0.23 0.55
N VAL A 324 -17.11 0.58 -0.14
CA VAL A 324 -17.80 1.72 0.48
C VAL A 324 -18.60 1.27 1.72
N ALA A 325 -19.22 0.09 1.67
CA ALA A 325 -19.98 -0.46 2.79
C ALA A 325 -19.06 -0.81 3.98
N TYR A 326 -17.91 -1.44 3.73
CA TYR A 326 -16.91 -1.71 4.78
C TYR A 326 -16.43 -0.44 5.46
N ILE A 327 -16.09 0.59 4.66
CA ILE A 327 -15.62 1.88 5.16
C ILE A 327 -16.70 2.54 6.03
N GLN A 328 -17.96 2.53 5.58
CA GLN A 328 -19.09 3.08 6.33
C GLN A 328 -19.40 2.31 7.62
N ALA A 329 -19.20 0.99 7.61
CA ALA A 329 -19.43 0.14 8.78
C ALA A 329 -18.29 0.23 9.81
N ASN A 330 -17.08 0.53 9.38
CA ASN A 330 -15.88 0.53 10.21
C ASN A 330 -15.14 1.88 10.20
N PRO A 331 -15.81 3.02 10.40
CA PRO A 331 -15.21 4.34 10.15
C PRO A 331 -14.04 4.67 11.10
N LEU A 332 -13.99 4.05 12.28
CA LEU A 332 -12.99 4.30 13.34
C LEU A 332 -11.88 3.24 13.42
N VAL A 333 -12.17 2.01 12.98
CA VAL A 333 -11.34 0.82 13.24
C VAL A 333 -10.97 0.07 11.97
N GLY A 334 -11.63 0.37 10.85
CA GLY A 334 -11.33 -0.23 9.56
C GLY A 334 -10.05 0.36 8.98
N ASN A 335 -9.26 -0.50 8.36
CA ASN A 335 -8.03 -0.16 7.64
C ASN A 335 -7.61 -1.38 6.80
N LEU A 336 -6.64 -1.20 5.91
CA LEU A 336 -6.12 -2.30 5.09
C LEU A 336 -5.41 -3.38 5.91
N TYR A 337 -4.80 -3.03 7.04
CA TYR A 337 -4.14 -4.03 7.90
C TYR A 337 -5.14 -5.07 8.45
N VAL A 338 -6.31 -4.64 8.92
CA VAL A 338 -7.37 -5.54 9.42
C VAL A 338 -7.90 -6.44 8.30
N LEU A 339 -8.08 -5.88 7.10
CA LEU A 339 -8.48 -6.66 5.92
C LEU A 339 -7.40 -7.68 5.53
N ALA A 340 -6.13 -7.28 5.53
CA ALA A 340 -5.00 -8.16 5.25
C ALA A 340 -4.89 -9.29 6.26
N GLN A 341 -5.04 -9.02 7.57
CA GLN A 341 -5.07 -10.06 8.60
C GLN A 341 -6.18 -11.08 8.32
N THR A 342 -7.39 -10.60 8.04
CA THR A 342 -8.55 -11.45 7.76
C THR A 342 -8.31 -12.33 6.53
N ALA A 343 -7.74 -11.77 5.46
CA ALA A 343 -7.38 -12.54 4.27
C ALA A 343 -6.27 -13.54 4.56
N ASN A 344 -5.18 -13.09 5.17
CA ASN A 344 -3.95 -13.87 5.39
C ASN A 344 -4.18 -15.07 6.30
N GLU A 345 -5.02 -14.96 7.33
CA GLU A 345 -5.42 -16.09 8.19
C GLU A 345 -6.02 -17.25 7.39
N ARG A 346 -6.69 -16.94 6.28
CA ARG A 346 -7.37 -17.93 5.42
C ARG A 346 -6.54 -18.37 4.21
N LEU A 347 -5.34 -17.82 4.01
CA LEU A 347 -4.48 -18.21 2.89
C LEU A 347 -4.11 -19.70 2.94
N VAL A 348 -4.01 -20.30 4.13
CA VAL A 348 -3.78 -21.75 4.30
C VAL A 348 -4.91 -22.63 3.76
N GLU A 349 -6.10 -22.07 3.56
CA GLU A 349 -7.22 -22.76 2.93
C GLU A 349 -7.14 -22.74 1.41
N PHE A 350 -6.34 -21.84 0.82
CA PHE A 350 -6.15 -21.73 -0.61
C PHE A 350 -5.29 -22.89 -1.09
N LYS A 351 -5.96 -24.01 -1.37
CA LYS A 351 -5.32 -25.27 -1.70
C LYS A 351 -5.15 -25.42 -3.21
N ARG A 352 -4.02 -26.00 -3.58
CA ARG A 352 -3.81 -26.59 -4.91
C ARG A 352 -4.87 -27.68 -5.15
N PRO A 353 -5.43 -27.81 -6.36
CA PRO A 353 -6.29 -28.93 -6.72
C PRO A 353 -5.61 -30.26 -6.39
N THR A 354 -6.29 -31.11 -5.61
CA THR A 354 -5.73 -32.36 -5.14
C THR A 354 -5.75 -33.43 -6.23
N SER A 355 -4.60 -33.67 -6.86
CA SER A 355 -4.15 -35.00 -7.32
C SER A 355 -2.66 -35.12 -7.65
N GLU A 356 -1.89 -34.02 -7.65
CA GLU A 356 -0.46 -34.07 -7.96
C GLU A 356 0.38 -33.32 -6.93
N THR A 357 1.47 -33.94 -6.48
CA THR A 357 2.56 -33.25 -5.81
C THR A 357 3.19 -32.25 -6.79
N ASN A 358 3.39 -31.00 -6.35
CA ASN A 358 4.11 -29.91 -7.07
C ASN A 358 3.33 -29.04 -8.07
N GLN A 359 2.07 -28.66 -7.79
CA GLN A 359 1.40 -27.61 -8.57
C GLN A 359 1.66 -26.20 -8.01
N GLN A 360 1.98 -25.23 -8.87
CA GLN A 360 2.25 -23.83 -8.50
C GLN A 360 0.97 -23.08 -8.13
N LEU A 361 1.04 -22.04 -7.29
CA LEU A 361 -0.07 -21.12 -7.02
C LEU A 361 0.05 -19.89 -7.94
N GLY A 362 -0.03 -20.14 -9.25
CA GLY A 362 0.37 -19.18 -10.28
C GLY A 362 1.89 -18.94 -10.30
N ASN A 363 2.35 -18.00 -11.12
CA ASN A 363 3.75 -17.60 -11.16
C ASN A 363 4.09 -16.54 -10.11
N ILE A 364 3.09 -15.74 -9.71
CA ILE A 364 3.21 -14.73 -8.66
C ILE A 364 2.00 -14.87 -7.75
N LEU A 365 2.26 -14.93 -6.43
CA LEU A 365 1.23 -14.84 -5.40
C LEU A 365 1.56 -13.66 -4.50
N LEU A 366 0.75 -12.61 -4.58
CA LEU A 366 0.98 -11.37 -3.83
C LEU A 366 -0.11 -11.06 -2.80
N LEU A 367 0.28 -10.36 -1.75
CA LEU A 367 -0.60 -9.99 -0.62
C LEU A 367 -0.18 -8.67 0.04
N ASP A 368 -0.96 -8.25 1.04
CA ASP A 368 -0.64 -7.14 1.95
C ASP A 368 -0.07 -7.67 3.28
N TYR A 369 0.86 -6.93 3.89
CA TYR A 369 1.49 -7.21 5.19
C TYR A 369 2.08 -8.63 5.33
N VAL A 370 3.15 -8.91 4.58
CA VAL A 370 3.79 -10.23 4.51
C VAL A 370 4.21 -10.79 5.87
N GLU A 371 4.62 -9.95 6.81
CA GLU A 371 5.14 -10.35 8.13
C GLU A 371 4.10 -11.03 9.01
N VAL A 372 2.80 -10.80 8.76
CA VAL A 372 1.69 -11.47 9.46
C VAL A 372 1.00 -12.52 8.60
N SER A 373 1.62 -12.95 7.49
CA SER A 373 1.05 -13.93 6.57
C SER A 373 1.70 -15.32 6.72
N PRO A 374 0.96 -16.40 6.41
CA PRO A 374 1.52 -17.75 6.32
C PRO A 374 2.15 -18.04 4.93
N LEU A 375 2.44 -17.01 4.13
CA LEU A 375 2.82 -17.15 2.72
C LEU A 375 3.99 -18.11 2.50
N PHE A 376 5.05 -17.99 3.29
CA PHE A 376 6.25 -18.81 3.12
C PHE A 376 6.01 -20.28 3.51
N ASP A 377 5.12 -20.56 4.46
CA ASP A 377 4.71 -21.93 4.79
C ASP A 377 3.85 -22.51 3.66
N VAL A 378 2.92 -21.73 3.12
CA VAL A 378 2.05 -22.11 1.98
C VAL A 378 2.88 -22.43 0.73
N LEU A 379 3.98 -21.71 0.52
CA LEU A 379 4.90 -21.92 -0.60
C LEU A 379 6.04 -22.92 -0.28
N ASP A 380 6.05 -23.53 0.90
CA ASP A 380 7.09 -24.46 1.36
C ASP A 380 8.51 -23.86 1.31
N LEU A 381 8.62 -22.57 1.61
CA LEU A 381 9.87 -21.80 1.59
C LEU A 381 10.52 -21.67 2.97
N SER A 382 9.76 -21.81 4.06
CA SER A 382 10.26 -21.65 5.44
C SER A 382 11.43 -22.58 5.78
N GLN A 383 11.52 -23.75 5.14
CA GLN A 383 12.64 -24.70 5.30
C GLN A 383 13.99 -24.16 4.80
N TYR A 384 14.00 -23.12 3.96
CA TYR A 384 15.21 -22.51 3.40
C TYR A 384 15.69 -21.28 4.20
N ALA A 385 15.09 -20.99 5.36
CA ALA A 385 15.49 -19.87 6.21
C ALA A 385 16.98 -19.93 6.60
N ASP A 386 17.61 -18.75 6.74
CA ASP A 386 19.02 -18.57 7.11
C ASP A 386 19.21 -17.83 8.44
N GLY A 387 18.34 -18.13 9.40
CA GLY A 387 18.40 -17.55 10.73
C GLY A 387 17.24 -16.60 11.01
N ASN A 388 17.51 -15.64 11.87
CA ASN A 388 16.48 -14.72 12.36
C ASN A 388 16.41 -13.49 11.49
N PHE A 389 15.18 -13.06 11.24
CA PHE A 389 14.90 -11.77 10.62
C PHE A 389 15.49 -10.62 11.45
N VAL A 390 16.10 -9.65 10.79
CA VAL A 390 16.70 -8.47 11.43
C VAL A 390 15.91 -7.25 11.00
N GLN A 391 15.06 -6.75 11.89
CA GLN A 391 14.29 -5.54 11.64
C GLN A 391 15.21 -4.32 11.55
N GLU A 392 14.99 -3.47 10.55
CA GLU A 392 15.71 -2.22 10.40
C GLU A 392 15.29 -1.23 11.50
N GLU A 393 16.26 -0.50 12.06
CA GLU A 393 15.97 0.58 13.01
C GLU A 393 15.19 1.69 12.30
N VAL A 394 13.96 1.91 12.75
CA VAL A 394 13.13 3.01 12.26
C VAL A 394 13.41 4.24 13.13
N PRO A 395 13.64 5.44 12.56
CA PRO A 395 13.70 6.66 13.34
C PRO A 395 12.42 6.82 14.18
N GLU A 396 12.59 7.08 15.48
CA GLU A 396 11.51 7.20 16.46
C GLU A 396 10.47 8.24 15.97
N GLN A 397 9.24 7.79 15.68
CA GLN A 397 8.12 8.71 15.41
C GLN A 397 7.56 9.18 16.75
N ASP A 398 7.28 10.49 16.89
CA ASP A 398 6.71 11.09 18.09
C ASP A 398 5.39 10.39 18.46
N THR A 399 5.46 9.48 19.44
CA THR A 399 4.34 8.61 19.87
C THR A 399 3.34 9.39 20.71
N PHE A 400 2.69 10.40 20.14
CA PHE A 400 1.37 10.74 20.63
C PHE A 400 0.44 9.62 20.16
N SER A 401 -0.26 8.95 21.08
CA SER A 401 -1.09 7.77 20.82
C SER A 401 -1.84 7.91 19.49
N SER A 402 -1.39 7.17 18.47
CA SER A 402 -1.90 7.18 17.10
C SER A 402 -3.43 6.98 17.08
N ALA A 403 -3.92 6.18 18.02
CA ALA A 403 -5.36 5.95 18.26
C ALA A 403 -6.13 7.21 18.68
N ALA A 404 -5.52 8.12 19.45
CA ALA A 404 -6.14 9.37 19.86
C ALA A 404 -6.24 10.37 18.69
N LYS A 405 -5.23 10.45 17.82
CA LYS A 405 -5.24 11.29 16.61
C LYS A 405 -6.27 10.79 15.60
N VAL A 406 -6.24 9.50 15.25
CA VAL A 406 -7.22 8.87 14.34
C VAL A 406 -8.64 8.99 14.89
N GLY A 407 -8.86 8.72 16.18
CA GLY A 407 -10.17 8.87 16.82
C GLY A 407 -10.72 10.30 16.82
N LEU A 408 -9.85 11.31 16.97
CA LEU A 408 -10.23 12.73 16.87
C LEU A 408 -10.58 13.14 15.43
N GLY A 409 -9.79 12.70 14.44
CA GLY A 409 -10.04 13.00 13.02
C GLY A 409 -11.36 12.41 12.53
N VAL A 410 -11.59 11.11 12.82
CA VAL A 410 -12.84 10.44 12.46
C VAL A 410 -14.03 10.96 13.25
N GLY A 411 -13.86 11.28 14.54
CA GLY A 411 -14.91 11.91 15.35
C GLY A 411 -15.36 13.25 14.78
N LEU A 412 -14.42 14.05 14.26
CA LEU A 412 -14.72 15.31 13.59
C LEU A 412 -15.38 15.08 12.22
N THR A 413 -14.90 14.12 11.43
CA THR A 413 -15.50 13.76 10.14
C THR A 413 -16.94 13.28 10.30
N MET A 414 -17.21 12.39 11.26
CA MET A 414 -18.57 11.95 11.56
C MET A 414 -19.46 13.08 12.10
N PHE A 415 -18.91 14.00 12.90
CA PHE A 415 -19.63 15.20 13.36
C PHE A 415 -20.03 16.10 12.19
N ILE A 416 -19.13 16.35 11.25
CA ILE A 416 -19.36 17.19 10.05
C ILE A 416 -20.33 16.50 9.07
N CYS A 417 -20.17 15.20 8.82
CA CYS A 417 -21.11 14.40 8.04
C CYS A 417 -22.52 14.41 8.66
N GLY A 418 -22.62 14.30 9.99
CA GLY A 418 -23.87 14.43 10.75
C GLY A 418 -24.53 15.80 10.57
N LEU A 419 -23.76 16.89 10.64
CA LEU A 419 -24.23 18.26 10.38
C LEU A 419 -24.72 18.44 8.93
N CYS A 420 -24.05 17.84 7.94
CA CYS A 420 -24.46 17.87 6.53
C CYS A 420 -25.75 17.08 6.28
N CYS A 421 -25.93 15.92 6.93
CA CYS A 421 -27.17 15.16 6.91
C CYS A 421 -28.34 15.94 7.55
N LEU A 422 -28.11 16.59 8.70
CA LEU A 422 -29.08 17.52 9.31
C LEU A 422 -29.44 18.68 8.37
N ARG A 423 -28.48 19.21 7.60
CA ARG A 423 -28.68 20.26 6.59
C ARG A 423 -29.54 19.81 5.41
N LYS A 424 -29.37 18.56 4.93
CA LYS A 424 -30.24 17.95 3.91
C LYS A 424 -31.65 17.72 4.45
N TRP A 425 -31.80 17.33 5.72
CA TRP A 425 -33.10 17.19 6.38
C TRP A 425 -33.82 18.53 6.52
N CYS A 426 -33.14 19.58 6.99
CA CYS A 426 -33.70 20.93 7.07
C CYS A 426 -34.05 21.56 5.70
N LYS A 427 -33.42 21.13 4.61
CA LYS A 427 -33.81 21.52 3.24
C LYS A 427 -35.01 20.72 2.71
N LYS A 428 -35.18 19.47 3.13
CA LYS A 428 -36.30 18.61 2.71
C LYS A 428 -37.63 19.06 3.35
N ASP A 429 -37.57 19.57 4.58
CA ASP A 429 -38.75 20.10 5.29
C ASP A 429 -39.20 21.49 4.84
N LYS A 430 -38.37 22.24 4.09
CA LYS A 430 -38.77 23.56 3.55
C LYS A 430 -39.54 23.49 2.22
N ASN A 431 -39.70 22.29 1.65
CA ASN A 431 -40.48 22.07 0.42
C ASN A 431 -41.81 21.34 0.67
N LYS A 432 -42.27 21.32 1.92
CA LYS A 432 -43.64 20.94 2.29
C LYS A 432 -44.27 22.10 3.03
N ASP A 433 -44.71 23.10 2.27
CA ASP A 433 -45.85 23.97 2.56
C ASP A 433 -46.31 24.61 1.24
#